data_AF-A0A9D5SG27-F1
#
_entry.id   AF-A0A9D5SG27-F1
#
_cell.length_a   1.000
_cell.length_b   1.000
_cell.length_c   1.000
_cell.angle_alpha   90.00
_cell.angle_beta   90.00
_cell.angle_gamma   90.00
#
_symmetry.space_group_name_H-M   'P 1'
#
loop_
_entity.id
_entity.type
_entity.pdbx_description
1 polymer ?
#
loop_
_entity_poly.entity_id
_entity_poly.type
_entity_poly.pdbx_seq_one_letter_code
_entity_poly.pdbx_strand_id
1 'polypeptide(L)'
;MNKAFELFTAIPKLHNCAQAVAAGAGNNKLVQDMSSCGGGKAPLGRCGALHAALMLTPENQHAALIAEFVQLAGAESCREIKTAEQPFPCAECVRLAAELVEKYR
;
A
#
# COMPACT_ATOMS: atom_id res chain seq x y z
N MET A 1 -3.97 -4.93 14.71
CA MET A 1 -4.14 -4.94 13.24
C MET A 1 -4.88 -3.68 12.85
N ASN A 2 -4.51 -3.04 11.72
CA ASN A 2 -5.17 -1.82 11.26
C ASN A 2 -6.30 -2.13 10.27
N LYS A 3 -7.19 -1.16 10.06
CA LYS A 3 -8.41 -1.35 9.26
C LYS A 3 -8.13 -1.80 7.82
N ALA A 4 -7.05 -1.30 7.23
CA ALA A 4 -6.64 -1.66 5.88
C ALA A 4 -6.31 -3.16 5.75
N PHE A 5 -5.58 -3.72 6.72
CA PHE A 5 -5.25 -5.15 6.74
C PHE A 5 -6.52 -6.03 6.81
N GLU A 6 -7.46 -5.67 7.69
CA GLU A 6 -8.74 -6.38 7.81
C GLU A 6 -9.53 -6.37 6.50
N LEU A 7 -9.62 -5.21 5.84
CA LEU A 7 -10.32 -5.05 4.56
C LEU A 7 -9.67 -5.86 3.43
N PHE A 8 -8.34 -5.97 3.42
CA PHE A 8 -7.62 -6.73 2.39
C PHE A 8 -7.74 -8.25 2.55
N THR A 9 -7.82 -8.71 3.80
CA THR A 9 -7.88 -10.15 4.15
C THR A 9 -9.30 -10.69 4.26
N ALA A 10 -10.31 -9.82 4.27
CA ALA A 10 -11.72 -10.20 4.29
C ALA A 10 -12.13 -11.10 3.11
N ILE A 11 -13.10 -11.96 3.38
CA ILE A 11 -13.75 -12.84 2.40
C ILE A 11 -15.25 -12.48 2.38
N PRO A 12 -15.85 -12.17 1.21
CA PRO A 12 -15.22 -12.13 -0.11
C PRO A 12 -14.21 -10.99 -0.26
N LYS A 13 -13.25 -11.15 -1.17
CA LYS A 13 -12.20 -10.15 -1.42
C LYS A 13 -12.78 -8.97 -2.21
N LEU A 14 -13.01 -7.85 -1.54
CA LEU A 14 -13.64 -6.65 -2.13
C LEU A 14 -12.63 -5.56 -2.54
N HIS A 15 -11.40 -5.62 -2.03
CA HIS A 15 -10.39 -4.58 -2.25
C HIS A 15 -9.07 -5.18 -2.74
N ASN A 16 -8.44 -4.50 -3.70
CA ASN A 16 -7.03 -4.70 -3.98
C ASN A 16 -6.15 -4.05 -2.88
N CYS A 17 -4.82 -4.22 -2.95
CA CYS A 17 -3.91 -3.69 -1.95
C CYS A 17 -3.95 -2.15 -1.81
N ALA A 18 -4.06 -1.41 -2.92
CA ALA A 18 -4.16 0.04 -2.90
C ALA A 18 -5.51 0.51 -2.33
N GLN A 19 -6.60 -0.12 -2.77
CA GLN A 19 -7.95 0.20 -2.31
C GLN A 19 -8.13 -0.07 -0.81
N ALA A 20 -7.53 -1.14 -0.28
CA ALA A 20 -7.62 -1.47 1.14
C ALA A 20 -6.97 -0.39 2.03
N VAL A 21 -5.82 0.16 1.62
CA VAL A 21 -5.17 1.27 2.32
C VAL A 21 -6.02 2.54 2.25
N ALA A 22 -6.51 2.91 1.07
CA ALA A 22 -7.39 4.06 0.89
C ALA A 22 -8.69 3.96 1.72
N ALA A 23 -9.32 2.79 1.73
CA ALA A 23 -10.54 2.51 2.49
C ALA A 23 -10.26 2.52 4.00
N GLY A 24 -9.14 1.94 4.43
CA GLY A 24 -8.70 1.97 5.82
C GLY A 24 -8.47 3.38 6.36
N ALA A 25 -8.01 4.31 5.50
CA ALA A 25 -7.85 5.72 5.82
C ALA A 25 -9.13 6.56 5.69
N GLY A 26 -10.26 5.94 5.33
CA GLY A 26 -11.57 6.59 5.17
C GLY A 26 -11.72 7.43 3.89
N ASN A 27 -10.86 7.25 2.88
CA ASN A 27 -10.88 8.06 1.66
C ASN A 27 -11.58 7.34 0.50
N ASN A 28 -12.93 7.41 0.46
CA ASN A 28 -13.74 6.72 -0.54
C ASN A 28 -13.49 7.17 -1.99
N LYS A 29 -13.12 8.44 -2.20
CA LYS A 29 -12.77 8.93 -3.54
C LYS A 29 -11.51 8.20 -4.03
N LEU A 30 -10.48 8.16 -3.20
CA LEU A 30 -9.23 7.48 -3.52
C LEU A 30 -9.44 5.96 -3.73
N VAL A 31 -10.37 5.32 -3.00
CA VAL A 31 -10.71 3.91 -3.23
C VAL A 31 -11.14 3.64 -4.67
N GLN A 32 -11.90 4.55 -5.29
CA GLN A 32 -12.31 4.40 -6.70
C GLN A 32 -11.12 4.59 -7.65
N ASP A 33 -10.31 5.62 -7.40
CA ASP A 33 -9.11 5.93 -8.19
C ASP A 33 -8.08 4.79 -8.17
N MET A 34 -8.06 4.00 -7.08
CA MET A 34 -7.12 2.88 -6.88
C MET A 34 -7.56 1.54 -7.47
N SER A 35 -8.73 1.47 -8.12
CA SER A 35 -9.30 0.20 -8.66
C SER A 35 -8.37 -0.53 -9.63
N SER A 36 -7.59 0.20 -10.43
CA SER A 36 -6.63 -0.34 -11.40
C SER A 36 -5.22 -0.61 -10.84
N CYS A 37 -4.93 -0.22 -9.59
CA CYS A 37 -3.58 -0.26 -9.01
C CYS A 37 -3.19 -1.60 -8.34
N GLY A 38 -4.04 -2.63 -8.46
CA GLY A 38 -3.77 -3.97 -7.92
C GLY A 38 -2.75 -4.76 -8.74
N GLY A 39 -2.03 -5.68 -8.08
CA GLY A 39 -1.15 -6.65 -8.76
C GLY A 39 0.05 -6.02 -9.48
N GLY A 40 0.59 -4.93 -8.94
CA GLY A 40 1.76 -4.23 -9.52
C GLY A 40 1.43 -3.31 -10.69
N LYS A 41 0.15 -2.93 -10.85
CA LYS A 41 -0.32 -2.02 -11.92
C LYS A 41 -0.36 -0.55 -11.51
N ALA A 42 0.07 -0.21 -10.29
CA ALA A 42 0.23 1.18 -9.90
C ALA A 42 1.31 1.85 -10.78
N PRO A 43 1.31 3.20 -10.90
CA PRO A 43 2.33 3.93 -11.66
C PRO A 43 3.75 3.48 -11.32
N LEU A 44 4.61 3.38 -12.35
CA LEU A 44 5.99 2.89 -12.26
C LEU A 44 6.15 1.42 -11.81
N GLY A 45 5.07 0.64 -11.77
CA GLY A 45 5.10 -0.74 -11.25
C GLY A 45 5.20 -0.82 -9.71
N ARG A 46 4.97 0.32 -9.04
CA ARG A 46 5.03 0.46 -7.58
C ARG A 46 4.07 -0.52 -6.87
N CYS A 47 4.41 -0.89 -5.65
CA CYS A 47 3.46 -1.56 -4.77
C CYS A 47 2.18 -0.72 -4.59
N GLY A 48 1.01 -1.31 -4.88
CA GLY A 48 -0.26 -0.57 -4.80
C GLY A 48 -0.54 -0.01 -3.40
N ALA A 49 -0.16 -0.73 -2.34
CA ALA A 49 -0.31 -0.24 -0.96
C ALA A 49 0.55 1.02 -0.70
N LEU A 50 1.82 1.00 -1.13
CA LEU A 50 2.71 2.16 -1.05
C LEU A 50 2.19 3.33 -1.89
N HIS A 51 1.71 3.07 -3.11
CA HIS A 51 1.15 4.11 -3.96
C HIS A 51 -0.03 4.83 -3.29
N ALA A 52 -0.96 4.08 -2.69
CA ALA A 52 -2.08 4.66 -1.94
C ALA A 52 -1.60 5.48 -0.73
N ALA A 53 -0.57 5.01 0.01
CA ALA A 53 -0.02 5.75 1.14
C ALA A 53 0.55 7.11 0.73
N LEU A 54 1.20 7.20 -0.44
CA LEU A 54 1.71 8.47 -0.97
C LEU A 54 0.58 9.41 -1.39
N MET A 55 -0.52 8.89 -1.92
CA MET A 55 -1.70 9.72 -2.21
C MET A 55 -2.42 10.23 -0.95
N LEU A 56 -2.16 9.62 0.21
CA LEU A 56 -2.77 9.99 1.49
C LEU A 56 -1.88 10.89 2.36
N THR A 57 -0.63 11.14 1.96
CA THR A 57 0.36 11.88 2.73
C THR A 57 0.89 13.09 1.96
N PRO A 58 1.34 14.16 2.64
CA PRO A 58 1.91 15.33 1.99
C PRO A 58 3.16 14.99 1.16
N GLU A 59 3.33 15.64 0.01
CA GLU A 59 4.42 15.35 -0.92
C GLU A 59 5.82 15.50 -0.30
N ASN A 60 6.00 16.45 0.63
CA ASN A 60 7.27 16.65 1.33
C ASN A 60 7.67 15.47 2.23
N GLN A 61 6.73 14.58 2.56
CA GLN A 61 6.98 13.37 3.37
C GLN A 61 7.24 12.12 2.51
N HIS A 62 6.99 12.18 1.20
CA HIS A 62 7.02 11.00 0.32
C HIS A 62 8.37 10.29 0.32
N ALA A 63 9.47 11.05 0.26
CA ALA A 63 10.81 10.46 0.26
C ALA A 63 11.10 9.66 1.53
N ALA A 64 10.72 10.18 2.70
CA ALA A 64 10.89 9.49 3.98
C ALA A 64 10.01 8.24 4.07
N LEU A 65 8.75 8.35 3.64
CA LEU A 65 7.81 7.23 3.61
C LEU A 65 8.30 6.09 2.70
N ILE A 66 8.76 6.42 1.49
CA ILE A 66 9.30 5.43 0.54
C ILE A 66 10.53 4.76 1.15
N ALA A 67 11.46 5.52 1.71
CA ALA A 67 12.67 4.97 2.31
C ALA A 67 12.36 3.96 3.43
N GLU A 68 11.43 4.30 4.33
CA GLU A 68 11.03 3.40 5.41
C GLU A 68 10.25 2.19 4.91
N PHE A 69 9.37 2.36 3.92
CA PHE A 69 8.68 1.24 3.29
C PHE A 69 9.68 0.27 2.66
N VAL A 70 10.65 0.77 1.89
CA VAL A 70 11.68 -0.04 1.23
C VAL A 70 12.57 -0.74 2.26
N GLN A 71 12.94 -0.06 3.34
CA GLN A 71 13.73 -0.66 4.42
C GLN A 71 13.06 -1.91 5.01
N LEU A 72 11.73 -1.93 5.11
CA LEU A 72 10.97 -3.03 5.73
C LEU A 72 10.43 -4.05 4.72
N ALA A 73 9.94 -3.61 3.56
CA ALA A 73 9.37 -4.46 2.52
C ALA A 73 10.41 -4.96 1.50
N GLY A 74 11.63 -4.42 1.54
CA GLY A 74 12.78 -4.79 0.71
C GLY A 74 12.86 -4.07 -0.63
N ALA A 75 11.74 -3.61 -1.18
CA ALA A 75 11.70 -2.88 -2.45
C ALA A 75 10.46 -1.99 -2.59
N GLU A 76 10.48 -1.11 -3.58
CA GLU A 76 9.37 -0.20 -3.90
C GLU A 76 8.36 -0.83 -4.87
N SER A 77 8.86 -1.58 -5.86
CA SER A 77 8.03 -2.18 -6.90
C SER A 77 7.39 -3.48 -6.43
N CYS A 78 6.15 -3.73 -6.87
CA CYS A 78 5.46 -4.97 -6.50
C CYS A 78 6.20 -6.21 -7.01
N ARG A 79 6.84 -6.11 -8.18
CA ARG A 79 7.55 -7.23 -8.78
C ARG A 79 8.76 -7.61 -7.95
N GLU A 80 9.61 -6.66 -7.60
CA GLU A 80 10.82 -6.92 -6.80
C GLU A 80 10.48 -7.49 -5.43
N ILE A 81 9.48 -6.92 -4.75
CA ILE A 81 9.00 -7.45 -3.45
C ILE A 81 8.59 -8.93 -3.58
N LYS A 82 7.92 -9.30 -4.68
CA LYS A 82 7.38 -10.65 -4.88
C LYS A 82 8.42 -11.66 -5.38
N THR A 83 9.50 -11.20 -6.00
CA THR A 83 10.55 -12.06 -6.56
C THR A 83 11.82 -12.11 -5.71
N ALA A 84 11.86 -11.40 -4.56
CA ALA A 84 12.95 -11.51 -3.60
C ALA A 84 13.08 -12.94 -3.04
N GLU A 85 14.26 -13.30 -2.52
CA GLU A 85 14.48 -14.60 -1.86
C GLU A 85 13.50 -14.84 -0.72
N GLN A 86 13.13 -13.77 0.00
CA GLN A 86 12.12 -13.77 1.04
C GLN A 86 11.04 -12.74 0.69
N PRO A 87 9.99 -13.14 -0.05
CA PRO A 87 8.96 -12.21 -0.51
C PRO A 87 8.16 -11.60 0.64
N PHE A 88 8.00 -10.28 0.65
CA PHE A 88 7.12 -9.62 1.60
C PHE A 88 5.64 -9.82 1.19
N PRO A 89 4.76 -10.36 2.07
CA PRO A 89 3.37 -10.63 1.71
C PRO A 89 2.57 -9.36 1.40
N CYS A 90 1.64 -9.42 0.44
CA CYS A 90 0.81 -8.26 0.10
C CYS A 90 -0.03 -7.75 1.29
N ALA A 91 -0.47 -8.65 2.18
CA ALA A 91 -1.19 -8.25 3.39
C ALA A 91 -0.29 -7.43 4.33
N GLU A 92 0.99 -7.81 4.45
CA GLU A 92 1.98 -7.05 5.22
C GLU A 92 2.31 -5.71 4.55
N CYS A 93 2.41 -5.65 3.21
CA CYS A 93 2.52 -4.37 2.50
C CYS A 93 1.36 -3.42 2.84
N VAL A 94 0.13 -3.95 2.91
CA VAL A 94 -1.07 -3.17 3.25
C VAL A 94 -1.01 -2.70 4.71
N ARG A 95 -0.66 -3.59 5.64
CA ARG A 95 -0.50 -3.25 7.06
C ARG A 95 0.53 -2.13 7.22
N LEU A 96 1.73 -2.34 6.68
CA LEU A 96 2.85 -1.39 6.75
C LEU A 96 2.47 -0.05 6.13
N ALA A 97 1.92 -0.03 4.92
CA ALA A 97 1.53 1.20 4.26
C ALA A 97 0.52 2.02 5.09
N ALA A 98 -0.48 1.35 5.69
CA ALA A 98 -1.44 2.03 6.55
C ALA A 98 -0.83 2.55 7.86
N GLU A 99 0.13 1.85 8.47
CA GLU A 99 0.90 2.36 9.61
C GLU A 99 1.72 3.60 9.24
N LEU A 100 2.36 3.59 8.06
CA LEU A 100 3.11 4.74 7.56
C LEU A 100 2.22 5.93 7.23
N VAL A 101 0.99 5.71 6.74
CA VAL A 101 0.02 6.81 6.58
C VAL A 101 -0.22 7.50 7.92
N GLU A 102 -0.53 6.77 8.99
CA GLU A 102 -0.77 7.40 10.30
C GLU A 102 0.46 8.15 10.84
N LYS A 103 1.67 7.71 10.48
CA LYS A 103 2.93 8.37 10.87
C LYS A 103 3.23 9.65 10.08
N TYR A 104 2.86 9.69 8.81
CA TYR A 104 3.29 10.73 7.86
C TYR A 104 2.15 11.62 7.34
N ARG A 105 0.91 11.39 7.76
CA ARG A 105 -0.29 12.15 7.37
C ARG A 105 -0.39 13.51 8.06
#